data_AF-A0A3B8HVD9-F1
#
_entry.id   AF-A0A3B8HVD9-F1
#
_cell.length_a   1.000
_cell.length_b   1.000
_cell.length_c   1.000
_cell.angle_alpha   90.00
_cell.angle_beta   90.00
_cell.angle_gamma   90.00
#
_symmetry.space_group_name_H-M   'P 1'
#
loop_
_entity.id
_entity.type
_entity.pdbx_description
1 polymer ?
#
loop_
_entity_poly.entity_id
_entity_poly.type
_entity_poly.pdbx_seq_one_letter_code
_entity_poly.pdbx_strand_id
1 'polypeptide(L)'
;MQFPILNNRGIALPMVLGLIVIITLLGFTAMSLADNQTLMVNRYQQQEKALHYAEAGVYKYLNLLNADRDFYKSQESNELQNIDVAFESGFYRLTVIPPTTSNPVVTIRSTGWTKSHPDIKRTVEVTVNKKEFVQTLYGSGREINDKGNEVWWARGDVVDGPLHTNGSLYIDGTGGDGSTGPVFNGPVTYVEGLTLKKGTEQFNGGPPQKVDPLIFPPTNSSLKTLAKKGGYYYEGRTCIHINGNELVIRNKNDAAERSKPLPANGVIYVDGGTGGKWDNNTGNVFVSGTLDGRLTIAAANDIYITAWDPTNWEEPIGNVPRGTYTGGLYYKDFNGSNIADIDDMLGLIAGGYVRILHNNWPRD
;
A
#
# COMPACT_ATOMS: atom_id res chain seq x y z
N MET A 1 -42.79 -90.07 41.08
CA MET A 1 -41.50 -89.87 40.38
C MET A 1 -41.06 -88.45 40.69
N GLN A 2 -40.09 -88.29 41.59
CA GLN A 2 -39.71 -87.02 42.21
C GLN A 2 -38.54 -86.44 41.39
N PHE A 3 -38.74 -85.30 40.73
CA PHE A 3 -37.69 -84.65 39.94
C PHE A 3 -36.62 -84.06 40.88
N PRO A 4 -35.32 -84.30 40.64
CA PRO A 4 -34.27 -83.71 41.44
C PRO A 4 -34.18 -82.21 41.11
N ILE A 5 -34.36 -81.37 42.12
CA ILE A 5 -34.14 -79.92 42.00
C ILE A 5 -32.61 -79.72 41.93
N LEU A 6 -32.09 -79.42 40.75
CA LEU A 6 -30.69 -79.02 40.57
C LEU A 6 -30.45 -77.73 41.38
N ASN A 7 -29.56 -77.82 42.36
CA ASN A 7 -29.21 -76.71 43.24
C ASN A 7 -28.38 -75.66 42.46
N ASN A 8 -29.03 -74.66 41.87
CA ASN A 8 -28.41 -73.53 41.14
C ASN A 8 -27.55 -72.58 42.01
N ARG A 9 -27.29 -72.93 43.28
CA ARG A 9 -26.50 -72.09 44.20
C ARG A 9 -24.99 -72.05 43.90
N GLY A 10 -24.47 -72.91 43.02
CA GLY A 10 -23.05 -72.94 42.63
C GLY A 10 -22.65 -72.01 41.47
N ILE A 11 -23.57 -71.73 40.52
CA ILE A 11 -23.29 -70.90 39.32
C ILE A 11 -23.55 -69.41 39.58
N ALA A 12 -24.35 -69.07 40.58
CA ALA A 12 -24.66 -67.69 40.93
C ALA A 12 -23.42 -66.87 41.31
N LEU A 13 -22.44 -67.47 42.01
CA LEU A 13 -21.28 -66.77 42.52
C LEU A 13 -20.28 -66.37 41.39
N PRO A 14 -19.92 -67.25 40.44
CA PRO A 14 -19.15 -66.85 39.25
C PRO A 14 -19.88 -65.84 38.35
N MET A 15 -21.20 -65.93 38.22
CA MET A 15 -22.00 -65.00 37.41
C MET A 15 -22.01 -63.58 38.03
N VAL A 16 -22.23 -63.49 39.34
CA VAL A 16 -22.17 -62.21 40.06
C VAL A 16 -20.75 -61.64 40.04
N LEU A 17 -19.72 -62.47 40.21
CA LEU A 17 -18.32 -62.02 40.07
C LEU A 17 -18.01 -61.52 38.66
N GLY A 18 -18.46 -62.23 37.61
CA GLY A 18 -18.30 -61.79 36.23
C GLY A 18 -19.00 -60.45 35.96
N LEU A 19 -20.22 -60.28 36.49
CA LEU A 19 -20.95 -59.01 36.43
C LEU A 19 -20.21 -57.88 37.16
N ILE A 20 -19.65 -58.13 38.34
CA ILE A 20 -18.86 -57.13 39.09
C ILE A 20 -17.60 -56.74 38.30
N VAL A 21 -16.90 -57.70 37.70
CA VAL A 21 -15.71 -57.43 36.87
C VAL A 21 -16.08 -56.57 35.66
N ILE A 22 -17.19 -56.87 34.98
CA ILE A 22 -17.65 -56.06 33.83
C ILE A 22 -18.03 -54.65 34.28
N ILE A 23 -18.80 -54.51 35.37
CA ILE A 23 -19.23 -53.20 35.88
C ILE A 23 -18.03 -52.36 36.35
N THR A 24 -17.05 -52.97 37.02
CA THR A 24 -15.84 -52.27 37.46
C THR A 24 -14.97 -51.84 36.28
N LEU A 25 -14.82 -52.69 35.26
CA LEU A 25 -14.09 -52.33 34.04
C LEU A 25 -14.78 -51.18 33.31
N LEU A 26 -16.11 -51.25 33.15
CA LEU A 26 -16.92 -50.18 32.56
C LEU A 26 -16.81 -48.89 33.37
N GLY A 27 -16.91 -48.96 34.69
CA GLY A 27 -16.75 -47.80 35.58
C GLY A 27 -15.39 -47.14 35.44
N PHE A 28 -14.31 -47.93 35.39
CA PHE A 28 -12.95 -47.41 35.19
C PHE A 28 -12.79 -46.77 33.80
N THR A 29 -13.32 -47.39 32.75
CA THR A 29 -13.27 -46.81 31.39
C THR A 29 -14.05 -45.50 31.29
N ALA A 30 -15.23 -45.41 31.92
CA ALA A 30 -16.04 -44.20 31.94
C ALA A 30 -15.32 -43.04 32.67
N MET A 31 -14.69 -43.34 33.81
CA MET A 31 -13.93 -42.33 34.57
C MET A 31 -12.70 -41.85 33.80
N SER A 32 -11.93 -42.77 33.20
CA SER A 32 -10.80 -42.43 32.34
C SER A 32 -11.21 -41.57 31.12
N LEU A 33 -12.35 -41.89 30.49
CA LEU A 33 -12.89 -41.08 29.39
C LEU A 33 -13.28 -39.67 29.86
N ALA A 34 -13.93 -39.55 31.02
CA ALA A 34 -14.32 -38.26 31.59
C ALA A 34 -13.12 -37.38 31.97
N ASP A 35 -12.07 -37.98 32.55
CA ASP A 35 -10.84 -37.28 32.91
C ASP A 35 -10.13 -36.76 31.65
N ASN A 36 -10.00 -37.61 30.61
CA ASN A 36 -9.40 -37.22 29.35
C ASN A 36 -10.19 -36.13 28.62
N GLN A 37 -11.52 -36.21 28.62
CA GLN A 37 -12.38 -35.17 28.07
C GLN A 37 -12.21 -33.85 28.83
N THR A 38 -12.15 -33.88 30.16
CA THR A 38 -11.95 -32.68 30.98
C THR A 38 -10.59 -32.03 30.70
N LEU A 39 -9.52 -32.82 30.60
CA LEU A 39 -8.19 -32.32 30.22
C LEU A 39 -8.20 -31.69 28.81
N MET A 40 -8.87 -32.32 27.84
CA MET A 40 -8.99 -31.81 26.49
C MET A 40 -9.76 -30.48 26.45
N VAL A 41 -10.89 -30.39 27.15
CA VAL A 41 -11.69 -29.16 27.24
C VAL A 41 -10.90 -28.04 27.91
N ASN A 42 -10.22 -28.32 29.02
CA ASN A 42 -9.37 -27.33 29.69
C ASN A 42 -8.27 -26.83 28.75
N ARG A 43 -7.58 -27.74 28.06
CA ARG A 43 -6.53 -27.38 27.10
C ARG A 43 -7.09 -26.53 25.95
N TYR A 44 -8.26 -26.89 25.43
CA TYR A 44 -8.95 -26.11 24.40
C TYR A 44 -9.28 -24.69 24.89
N GLN A 45 -9.85 -24.56 26.09
CA GLN A 45 -10.13 -23.26 26.69
C GLN A 45 -8.87 -22.41 26.88
N GLN A 46 -7.74 -23.01 27.30
CA GLN A 46 -6.47 -22.27 27.42
C GLN A 46 -5.93 -21.85 26.04
N GLN A 47 -6.11 -22.66 25.01
CA GLN A 47 -5.71 -22.32 23.64
C GLN A 47 -6.51 -21.13 23.09
N GLU A 48 -7.83 -21.11 23.30
CA GLU A 48 -8.69 -19.98 22.92
C GLU A 48 -8.28 -18.69 23.65
N LYS A 49 -8.03 -18.76 24.97
CA LYS A 49 -7.53 -17.60 25.73
C LYS A 49 -6.15 -17.13 25.25
N ALA A 50 -5.24 -18.05 24.98
CA ALA A 50 -3.92 -17.74 24.45
C ALA A 50 -4.02 -17.05 23.08
N LEU A 51 -4.96 -17.49 22.22
CA LEU A 51 -5.24 -16.84 20.93
C LEU A 51 -5.77 -15.42 21.13
N HIS A 52 -6.79 -15.24 21.98
CA HIS A 52 -7.35 -13.92 22.30
C HIS A 52 -6.28 -12.95 22.82
N TYR A 53 -5.35 -13.42 23.66
CA TYR A 53 -4.26 -12.58 24.17
C TYR A 53 -3.24 -12.24 23.07
N ALA A 54 -2.95 -13.18 22.17
CA ALA A 54 -2.13 -12.89 21.00
C ALA A 54 -2.77 -11.82 20.11
N GLU A 55 -4.08 -11.93 19.81
CA GLU A 55 -4.83 -10.95 19.03
C GLU A 55 -4.83 -9.57 19.68
N ALA A 56 -5.00 -9.48 21.01
CA ALA A 56 -4.92 -8.22 21.73
C ALA A 56 -3.57 -7.49 21.52
N GLY A 57 -2.47 -8.23 21.50
CA GLY A 57 -1.15 -7.68 21.17
C GLY A 57 -1.08 -7.13 19.74
N VAL A 58 -1.63 -7.87 18.77
CA VAL A 58 -1.71 -7.41 17.37
C VAL A 58 -2.52 -6.12 17.27
N TYR A 59 -3.72 -6.08 17.84
CA TYR A 59 -4.58 -4.90 17.78
C TYR A 59 -3.96 -3.69 18.46
N LYS A 60 -3.28 -3.88 19.59
CA LYS A 60 -2.55 -2.79 20.25
C LYS A 60 -1.47 -2.21 19.34
N TYR A 61 -0.64 -3.06 18.74
CA TYR A 61 0.45 -2.59 17.88
C TYR A 61 -0.09 -1.98 16.58
N LEU A 62 -1.16 -2.54 16.01
CA LEU A 62 -1.86 -1.98 14.86
C LEU A 62 -2.39 -0.57 15.14
N ASN A 63 -2.95 -0.34 16.33
CA ASN A 63 -3.41 0.99 16.73
C ASN A 63 -2.24 2.01 16.80
N LEU A 64 -1.08 1.60 17.31
CA LEU A 64 0.12 2.45 17.35
C LEU A 64 0.62 2.78 15.93
N LEU A 65 0.63 1.81 15.02
CA LEU A 65 0.95 2.04 13.60
C LEU A 65 -0.06 2.96 12.88
N ASN A 66 -1.34 2.87 13.27
CA ASN A 66 -2.36 3.74 12.71
C ASN A 66 -2.12 5.20 13.14
N ALA A 67 -1.74 5.42 14.41
CA ALA A 67 -1.39 6.73 14.96
C ALA A 67 -0.09 7.30 14.36
N ASP A 68 0.97 6.49 14.27
CA ASP A 68 2.23 6.85 13.62
C ASP A 68 2.66 5.73 12.66
N ARG A 69 2.69 6.03 11.36
CA ARG A 69 3.07 5.07 10.32
C ARG A 69 4.48 4.54 10.54
N ASP A 70 5.40 5.43 10.93
CA ASP A 70 6.80 5.12 11.10
C ASP A 70 7.10 4.69 12.55
N PHE A 71 6.07 4.35 13.34
CA PHE A 71 6.22 3.90 14.72
C PHE A 71 7.21 2.75 14.86
N TYR A 72 7.31 1.86 13.88
CA TYR A 72 8.30 0.77 13.88
C TYR A 72 9.77 1.23 13.87
N LYS A 73 10.05 2.51 13.59
CA LYS A 73 11.39 3.13 13.68
C LYS A 73 11.65 3.79 15.04
N SER A 74 10.63 3.91 15.88
CA SER A 74 10.71 4.63 17.15
C SER A 74 11.44 3.82 18.21
N GLN A 75 12.00 4.52 19.20
CA GLN A 75 12.56 3.89 20.39
C GLN A 75 11.47 3.13 21.17
N GLU A 76 10.26 3.66 21.23
CA GLU A 76 9.11 3.05 21.91
C GLU A 76 8.73 1.70 21.28
N SER A 77 8.79 1.57 19.95
CA SER A 77 8.58 0.29 19.27
C SER A 77 9.62 -0.75 19.68
N ASN A 78 10.90 -0.35 19.76
CA ASN A 78 11.97 -1.23 20.22
C ASN A 78 11.77 -1.68 21.67
N GLU A 79 11.25 -0.81 22.54
CA GLU A 79 10.97 -1.14 23.94
C GLU A 79 9.79 -2.12 24.11
N LEU A 80 8.88 -2.18 23.14
CA LEU A 80 7.77 -3.14 23.12
C LEU A 80 8.16 -4.54 22.60
N GLN A 81 9.37 -4.70 22.08
CA GLN A 81 9.83 -5.95 21.49
C GLN A 81 10.23 -6.98 22.56
N ASN A 82 9.76 -8.21 22.39
CA ASN A 82 10.15 -9.37 23.19
C ASN A 82 9.92 -9.25 24.70
N ILE A 83 9.04 -8.34 25.13
CA ILE A 83 8.62 -8.19 26.52
C ILE A 83 7.27 -8.88 26.79
N ASP A 84 7.10 -9.39 28.00
CA ASP A 84 5.84 -10.01 28.45
C ASP A 84 4.91 -8.92 28.97
N VAL A 85 3.89 -8.58 28.19
CA VAL A 85 2.91 -7.57 28.56
C VAL A 85 1.70 -8.25 29.17
N ALA A 86 1.36 -7.88 30.40
CA ALA A 86 0.19 -8.39 31.08
C ALA A 86 -1.10 -7.95 30.38
N PHE A 87 -2.02 -8.89 30.19
CA PHE A 87 -3.35 -8.64 29.66
C PHE A 87 -4.34 -9.62 30.30
N GLU A 88 -5.33 -9.07 31.00
CA GLU A 88 -6.27 -9.84 31.82
C GLU A 88 -5.56 -10.85 32.76
N SER A 89 -5.82 -12.15 32.57
CA SER A 89 -5.27 -13.26 33.34
C SER A 89 -4.08 -13.96 32.66
N GLY A 90 -3.45 -13.29 31.70
CA GLY A 90 -2.32 -13.82 30.95
C GLY A 90 -1.38 -12.73 30.45
N PHE A 91 -0.64 -13.08 29.41
CA PHE A 91 0.40 -12.25 28.82
C PHE A 91 0.37 -12.38 27.30
N TYR A 92 0.86 -11.35 26.63
CA TYR A 92 1.30 -11.45 25.25
C TYR A 92 2.71 -10.87 25.08
N ARG A 93 3.39 -11.32 24.03
CA ARG A 93 4.72 -10.84 23.64
C ARG A 93 4.74 -10.51 22.17
N LEU A 94 5.24 -9.31 21.85
CA LEU A 94 5.34 -8.81 20.49
C LEU A 94 6.74 -9.06 19.91
N THR A 95 6.77 -9.40 18.63
CA THR A 95 7.96 -9.38 17.79
C THR A 95 7.57 -8.71 16.49
N VAL A 96 8.15 -7.55 16.19
CA VAL A 96 7.83 -6.76 15.00
C VAL A 96 9.01 -6.74 14.06
N ILE A 97 8.77 -7.06 12.79
CA ILE A 97 9.78 -7.02 11.73
C ILE A 97 9.51 -5.78 10.88
N PRO A 98 10.44 -4.81 10.85
CA PRO A 98 10.34 -3.63 10.00
C PRO A 98 10.28 -3.98 8.50
N PRO A 99 9.66 -3.13 7.66
CA PRO A 99 9.62 -3.32 6.22
C PRO A 99 11.04 -3.20 5.62
N THR A 100 11.25 -3.92 4.53
CA THR A 100 12.45 -3.86 3.69
C THR A 100 12.07 -3.48 2.27
N THR A 101 13.05 -3.18 1.40
CA THR A 101 12.79 -2.92 -0.02
C THR A 101 12.16 -4.11 -0.73
N SER A 102 12.54 -5.34 -0.36
CA SER A 102 11.98 -6.58 -0.91
C SER A 102 10.65 -6.99 -0.27
N ASN A 103 10.38 -6.55 0.96
CA ASN A 103 9.14 -6.84 1.67
C ASN A 103 8.62 -5.56 2.35
N PRO A 104 7.87 -4.71 1.63
CA PRO A 104 7.49 -3.38 2.09
C PRO A 104 6.27 -3.42 3.04
N VAL A 105 6.21 -4.40 3.95
CA VAL A 105 5.14 -4.54 4.94
C VAL A 105 5.74 -4.66 6.34
N VAL A 106 5.05 -4.13 7.34
CA VAL A 106 5.39 -4.37 8.75
C VAL A 106 4.80 -5.71 9.12
N THR A 107 5.61 -6.63 9.64
CA THR A 107 5.11 -7.91 10.15
C THR A 107 4.99 -7.82 11.67
N ILE A 108 3.78 -8.00 12.20
CA ILE A 108 3.49 -8.01 13.63
C ILE A 108 3.24 -9.46 14.03
N ARG A 109 4.12 -10.01 14.85
CA ARG A 109 3.95 -11.32 15.47
C ARG A 109 3.64 -11.13 16.95
N SER A 110 2.53 -11.68 17.41
CA SER A 110 2.12 -11.63 18.82
C SER A 110 1.93 -13.05 19.34
N THR A 111 2.58 -13.38 20.46
CA THR A 111 2.44 -14.69 21.11
C THR A 111 1.75 -14.49 22.45
N GLY A 112 0.59 -15.14 22.67
CA GLY A 112 -0.19 -15.06 23.90
C GLY A 112 -0.19 -16.38 24.69
N TRP A 113 -0.33 -16.28 26.02
CA TRP A 113 -0.49 -17.42 26.94
C TRP A 113 -1.14 -16.99 28.26
N THR A 114 -1.73 -17.94 28.98
CA THR A 114 -2.36 -17.66 30.29
C THR A 114 -1.35 -17.76 31.43
N LYS A 115 -1.60 -17.07 32.55
CA LYS A 115 -0.72 -17.12 33.73
C LYS A 115 -0.67 -18.53 34.35
N SER A 116 -1.77 -19.28 34.25
CA SER A 116 -1.87 -20.63 34.81
C SER A 116 -1.22 -21.71 33.94
N HIS A 117 -1.13 -21.50 32.62
CA HIS A 117 -0.58 -22.47 31.66
C HIS A 117 0.39 -21.78 30.70
N PRO A 118 1.61 -21.42 31.15
CA PRO A 118 2.59 -20.70 30.34
C PRO A 118 3.17 -21.53 29.18
N ASP A 119 2.96 -22.84 29.19
CA ASP A 119 3.33 -23.81 28.16
C ASP A 119 2.35 -23.82 26.97
N ILE A 120 1.09 -23.44 27.19
CA ILE A 120 0.07 -23.36 26.13
C ILE A 120 0.11 -21.97 25.51
N LYS A 121 0.86 -21.85 24.40
CA LYS A 121 1.01 -20.61 23.66
C LYS A 121 0.29 -20.65 22.32
N ARG A 122 -0.20 -19.48 21.88
CA ARG A 122 -0.66 -19.25 20.51
C ARG A 122 0.03 -18.04 19.95
N THR A 123 0.28 -18.07 18.65
CA THR A 123 0.97 -16.99 17.95
C THR A 123 0.11 -16.58 16.76
N VAL A 124 -0.13 -15.28 16.65
CA VAL A 124 -0.78 -14.64 15.50
C VAL A 124 0.26 -13.80 14.79
N GLU A 125 0.32 -13.92 13.48
CA GLU A 125 1.16 -13.11 12.62
C GLU A 125 0.28 -12.38 11.61
N VAL A 126 0.47 -11.06 11.51
CA VAL A 126 -0.18 -10.24 10.51
C VAL A 126 0.86 -9.41 9.77
N THR A 127 0.71 -9.30 8.46
CA THR A 127 1.49 -8.40 7.61
C THR A 127 0.62 -7.20 7.27
N VAL A 128 1.05 -6.00 7.66
CA VAL A 128 0.27 -4.78 7.47
C VAL A 128 1.08 -3.75 6.69
N ASN A 129 0.38 -2.99 5.86
CA ASN A 129 0.90 -1.83 5.19
C ASN A 129 -0.16 -0.73 5.27
N LYS A 130 0.24 0.49 5.67
CA LYS A 130 -0.68 1.62 5.72
C LYS A 130 -1.03 2.02 4.29
N LYS A 131 -2.32 2.00 3.95
CA LYS A 131 -2.77 2.39 2.62
C LYS A 131 -2.36 3.84 2.35
N GLU A 132 -1.57 4.03 1.30
CA GLU A 132 -1.09 5.34 0.87
C GLU A 132 -1.53 5.65 -0.56
N PHE A 133 -1.44 6.93 -0.94
CA PHE A 133 -1.75 7.39 -2.30
C PHE A 133 -0.87 6.70 -3.35
N VAL A 134 0.37 6.33 -3.03
CA VAL A 134 1.28 5.64 -3.96
C VAL A 134 0.89 4.18 -4.24
N GLN A 135 -0.09 3.63 -3.51
CA GLN A 135 -0.59 2.27 -3.67
C GLN A 135 -1.88 2.21 -4.50
N THR A 136 -2.39 3.37 -4.90
CA THR A 136 -3.51 3.46 -5.83
C THR A 136 -2.96 3.69 -7.23
N LEU A 137 -3.40 2.88 -8.18
CA LEU A 137 -3.10 3.11 -9.59
C LEU A 137 -3.70 4.44 -10.05
N TYR A 138 -4.89 4.75 -9.54
CA TYR A 138 -5.54 6.02 -9.73
C TYR A 138 -6.09 6.53 -8.39
N GLY A 139 -5.65 7.72 -8.00
CA GLY A 139 -6.03 8.40 -6.77
C GLY A 139 -6.40 9.84 -7.06
N SER A 140 -7.63 10.26 -6.74
CA SER A 140 -8.09 11.64 -6.97
C SER A 140 -8.61 12.31 -5.70
N GLY A 141 -8.44 13.63 -5.64
CA GLY A 141 -9.09 14.45 -4.60
C GLY A 141 -10.59 14.63 -4.87
N ARG A 142 -10.95 14.74 -6.16
CA ARG A 142 -12.30 15.03 -6.67
C ARG A 142 -12.42 14.46 -8.10
N GLU A 143 -13.55 13.85 -8.46
CA GLU A 143 -13.85 13.45 -9.85
C GLU A 143 -14.62 14.54 -10.60
N ILE A 144 -14.05 15.75 -10.64
CA ILE A 144 -14.66 16.90 -11.32
C ILE A 144 -13.55 17.63 -12.08
N ASN A 145 -13.80 17.96 -13.34
CA ASN A 145 -12.87 18.70 -14.17
C ASN A 145 -12.87 20.22 -13.85
N ASP A 146 -11.97 20.97 -14.50
CA ASP A 146 -11.83 22.42 -14.29
C ASP A 146 -13.09 23.24 -14.63
N LYS A 147 -14.04 22.66 -15.39
CA LYS A 147 -15.32 23.29 -15.75
C LYS A 147 -16.44 22.94 -14.78
N GLY A 148 -16.16 22.17 -13.72
CA GLY A 148 -17.16 21.71 -12.77
C GLY A 148 -18.00 20.54 -13.28
N ASN A 149 -17.59 19.84 -14.33
CA ASN A 149 -18.30 18.66 -14.83
C ASN A 149 -17.70 17.39 -14.24
N GLU A 150 -18.57 16.43 -13.93
CA GLU A 150 -18.21 15.14 -13.35
C GLU A 150 -17.34 14.34 -14.33
N VAL A 151 -16.32 13.67 -13.79
CA VAL A 151 -15.49 12.74 -14.52
C VAL A 151 -16.09 11.35 -14.36
N TRP A 152 -16.54 10.78 -15.47
CA TRP A 152 -17.24 9.50 -15.50
C TRP A 152 -16.29 8.39 -15.97
N TRP A 153 -16.23 7.30 -15.20
CA TRP A 153 -15.71 6.02 -15.68
C TRP A 153 -16.76 5.37 -16.56
N ALA A 154 -16.42 5.10 -17.82
CA ALA A 154 -17.37 4.75 -18.87
C ALA A 154 -17.00 3.43 -19.55
N ARG A 155 -17.84 3.00 -20.50
CA ARG A 155 -17.56 1.83 -21.33
C ARG A 155 -16.23 1.97 -22.04
N GLY A 156 -15.40 0.92 -21.96
CA GLY A 156 -14.06 0.88 -22.54
C GLY A 156 -12.94 1.10 -21.52
N ASP A 157 -13.24 1.71 -20.36
CA ASP A 157 -12.22 1.94 -19.33
C ASP A 157 -11.82 0.65 -18.63
N VAL A 158 -10.52 0.48 -18.41
CA VAL A 158 -9.95 -0.63 -17.65
C VAL A 158 -8.96 -0.07 -16.63
N VAL A 159 -9.13 -0.49 -15.37
CA VAL A 159 -8.26 -0.11 -14.26
C VAL A 159 -7.66 -1.37 -13.64
N ASP A 160 -6.39 -1.63 -13.97
CA ASP A 160 -5.62 -2.79 -13.52
C ASP A 160 -4.96 -2.60 -12.14
N GLY A 161 -5.70 -2.02 -11.19
CA GLY A 161 -5.19 -1.78 -9.84
C GLY A 161 -6.18 -1.07 -8.93
N PRO A 162 -5.77 -0.76 -7.69
CA PRO A 162 -6.64 -0.07 -6.74
C PRO A 162 -6.98 1.35 -7.21
N LEU A 163 -8.27 1.69 -7.12
CA LEU A 163 -8.79 3.03 -7.41
C LEU A 163 -9.30 3.69 -6.13
N HIS A 164 -8.98 4.97 -5.96
CA HIS A 164 -9.50 5.76 -4.86
C HIS A 164 -9.88 7.18 -5.30
N THR A 165 -10.99 7.69 -4.76
CA THR A 165 -11.29 9.12 -4.79
C THR A 165 -11.72 9.63 -3.42
N ASN A 166 -11.19 10.79 -3.01
CA ASN A 166 -11.74 11.53 -1.87
C ASN A 166 -13.06 12.23 -2.19
N GLY A 167 -13.48 12.24 -3.45
CA GLY A 167 -14.73 12.85 -3.90
C GLY A 167 -15.85 11.83 -4.06
N SER A 168 -16.79 12.19 -4.94
CA SER A 168 -17.83 11.29 -5.43
C SER A 168 -17.35 10.50 -6.64
N LEU A 169 -17.63 9.20 -6.66
CA LEU A 169 -17.32 8.31 -7.78
C LEU A 169 -18.49 8.23 -8.76
N TYR A 170 -18.23 8.46 -10.04
CA TYR A 170 -19.24 8.43 -11.10
C TYR A 170 -18.91 7.32 -12.11
N ILE A 171 -19.83 6.37 -12.28
CA ILE A 171 -19.66 5.19 -13.14
C ILE A 171 -20.85 5.11 -14.10
N ASP A 172 -20.56 5.06 -15.39
CA ASP A 172 -21.52 4.87 -16.47
C ASP A 172 -21.23 3.57 -17.23
N GLY A 173 -21.92 2.49 -16.84
CA GLY A 173 -21.84 1.20 -17.53
C GLY A 173 -22.56 1.19 -18.89
N THR A 174 -23.17 2.31 -19.29
CA THR A 174 -24.02 2.42 -20.49
C THR A 174 -23.50 3.39 -21.56
N GLY A 175 -22.82 4.45 -21.15
CA GLY A 175 -22.17 5.44 -22.02
C GLY A 175 -20.68 5.15 -22.21
N GLY A 176 -20.09 5.74 -23.24
CA GLY A 176 -18.68 5.52 -23.64
C GLY A 176 -18.56 5.02 -25.07
N ASP A 177 -17.33 4.85 -25.54
CA ASP A 177 -16.99 4.35 -26.87
C ASP A 177 -16.78 2.82 -26.91
N GLY A 178 -16.64 2.18 -25.74
CA GLY A 178 -16.53 0.73 -25.62
C GLY A 178 -17.86 -0.04 -25.72
N SER A 179 -17.75 -1.36 -25.88
CA SER A 179 -18.88 -2.30 -25.89
C SER A 179 -19.22 -2.89 -24.51
N THR A 180 -18.29 -2.81 -23.57
CA THR A 180 -18.43 -3.27 -22.18
C THR A 180 -18.24 -2.10 -21.23
N GLY A 181 -18.98 -2.10 -20.11
CA GLY A 181 -18.82 -1.14 -19.03
C GLY A 181 -17.40 -1.16 -18.45
N PRO A 182 -17.08 -0.16 -17.62
CA PRO A 182 -15.74 -0.05 -17.04
C PRO A 182 -15.39 -1.29 -16.23
N VAL A 183 -14.14 -1.75 -16.36
CA VAL A 183 -13.62 -2.94 -15.67
C VAL A 183 -12.61 -2.52 -14.62
N PHE A 184 -12.92 -2.80 -13.35
CA PHE A 184 -12.03 -2.54 -12.22
C PHE A 184 -11.46 -3.86 -11.70
N ASN A 185 -10.16 -4.09 -11.95
CA ASN A 185 -9.46 -5.31 -11.55
C ASN A 185 -8.86 -5.23 -10.13
N GLY A 186 -8.84 -4.04 -9.52
CA GLY A 186 -8.48 -3.85 -8.13
C GLY A 186 -9.61 -3.27 -7.26
N PRO A 187 -9.38 -3.10 -5.95
CA PRO A 187 -10.36 -2.51 -5.04
C PRO A 187 -10.71 -1.07 -5.41
N VAL A 188 -12.01 -0.75 -5.37
CA VAL A 188 -12.54 0.58 -5.67
C VAL A 188 -13.03 1.24 -4.38
N THR A 189 -12.53 2.44 -4.07
CA THR A 189 -12.87 3.15 -2.84
C THR A 189 -13.23 4.62 -3.08
N TYR A 190 -14.18 5.15 -2.32
CA TYR A 190 -14.65 6.54 -2.42
C TYR A 190 -15.02 7.12 -1.05
N VAL A 191 -15.15 8.45 -0.94
CA VAL A 191 -15.42 9.11 0.35
C VAL A 191 -16.75 9.86 0.37
N GLU A 192 -17.11 10.64 -0.66
CA GLU A 192 -18.33 11.45 -0.61
C GLU A 192 -19.55 10.62 -1.01
N GLY A 193 -19.62 10.20 -2.27
CA GLY A 193 -20.78 9.54 -2.86
C GLY A 193 -20.42 8.58 -3.99
N LEU A 194 -21.41 7.78 -4.41
CA LEU A 194 -21.32 6.87 -5.55
C LEU A 194 -22.54 7.07 -6.44
N THR A 195 -22.31 7.42 -7.70
CA THR A 195 -23.33 7.48 -8.75
C THR A 195 -23.04 6.39 -9.76
N LEU A 196 -23.94 5.41 -9.86
CA LEU A 196 -23.80 4.26 -10.74
C LEU A 196 -24.97 4.20 -11.72
N LYS A 197 -24.69 4.42 -13.01
CA LYS A 197 -25.61 4.09 -14.10
C LYS A 197 -25.31 2.66 -14.55
N LYS A 198 -26.12 1.73 -14.04
CA LYS A 198 -25.91 0.30 -14.19
C LYS A 198 -25.96 -0.15 -15.65
N GLY A 199 -24.95 -0.89 -16.07
CA GLY A 199 -24.81 -1.49 -17.38
C GLY A 199 -24.00 -2.79 -17.29
N THR A 200 -22.85 -2.85 -17.96
CA THR A 200 -21.96 -4.03 -18.01
C THR A 200 -20.63 -3.81 -17.27
N GLU A 201 -20.60 -2.87 -16.33
CA GLU A 201 -19.46 -2.63 -15.44
C GLU A 201 -19.08 -3.88 -14.62
N GLN A 202 -17.79 -4.03 -14.33
CA GLN A 202 -17.25 -5.16 -13.60
C GLN A 202 -16.36 -4.70 -12.45
N PHE A 203 -16.57 -5.31 -11.29
CA PHE A 203 -15.80 -5.06 -10.07
C PHE A 203 -15.10 -6.35 -9.62
N ASN A 204 -14.05 -6.72 -10.33
CA ASN A 204 -13.32 -7.98 -10.06
C ASN A 204 -12.57 -7.92 -8.72
N GLY A 205 -12.19 -6.71 -8.27
CA GLY A 205 -11.63 -6.46 -6.94
C GLY A 205 -12.66 -6.37 -5.80
N GLY A 206 -13.94 -6.67 -6.05
CA GLY A 206 -15.04 -6.53 -5.09
C GLY A 206 -15.82 -5.22 -5.23
N PRO A 207 -17.01 -5.12 -4.61
CA PRO A 207 -17.89 -3.96 -4.78
C PRO A 207 -17.23 -2.66 -4.28
N PRO A 208 -17.55 -1.50 -4.86
CA PRO A 208 -17.04 -0.21 -4.38
C PRO A 208 -17.34 0.02 -2.90
N GLN A 209 -16.35 0.49 -2.15
CA GLN A 209 -16.46 0.70 -0.70
C GLN A 209 -16.30 2.18 -0.33
N LYS A 210 -17.19 2.65 0.55
CA LYS A 210 -17.06 3.96 1.19
C LYS A 210 -16.03 3.86 2.33
N VAL A 211 -15.01 4.72 2.31
CA VAL A 211 -13.90 4.72 3.27
C VAL A 211 -13.59 6.14 3.76
N ASP A 212 -12.71 6.24 4.76
CA ASP A 212 -12.15 7.52 5.20
C ASP A 212 -11.22 8.13 4.14
N PRO A 213 -11.07 9.47 4.10
CA PRO A 213 -10.26 10.15 3.10
C PRO A 213 -8.78 9.82 3.20
N LEU A 214 -8.15 9.61 2.03
CA LEU A 214 -6.70 9.59 1.90
C LEU A 214 -6.16 11.03 1.92
N ILE A 215 -5.54 11.42 3.02
CA ILE A 215 -5.00 12.77 3.19
C ILE A 215 -3.67 12.88 2.43
N PHE A 216 -3.62 13.75 1.42
CA PHE A 216 -2.37 14.13 0.77
C PHE A 216 -1.52 15.01 1.70
N PRO A 217 -0.17 14.89 1.66
CA PRO A 217 0.69 15.84 2.35
C PRO A 217 0.36 17.27 1.90
N PRO A 218 0.16 18.22 2.83
CA PRO A 218 -0.33 19.56 2.48
C PRO A 218 0.70 20.38 1.68
N THR A 219 1.98 19.99 1.70
CA THR A 219 3.04 20.68 0.95
C THR A 219 4.16 19.71 0.54
N ASN A 220 4.89 20.12 -0.48
CA ASN A 220 6.13 19.47 -0.93
C ASN A 220 7.37 20.01 -0.20
N SER A 221 7.20 20.64 0.98
CA SER A 221 8.28 21.31 1.71
C SER A 221 9.41 20.37 2.15
N SER A 222 9.08 19.10 2.42
CA SER A 222 10.07 18.05 2.68
C SER A 222 10.98 17.80 1.47
N LEU A 223 10.42 17.80 0.25
CA LEU A 223 11.18 17.64 -0.99
C LEU A 223 12.14 18.81 -1.23
N LYS A 224 11.73 20.04 -0.89
CA LYS A 224 12.63 21.20 -0.92
C LYS A 224 13.83 21.03 0.02
N THR A 225 13.60 20.48 1.21
CA THR A 225 14.67 20.21 2.18
C THR A 225 15.60 19.10 1.70
N LEU A 226 15.05 18.02 1.13
CA LEU A 226 15.83 16.93 0.53
C LEU A 226 16.65 17.42 -0.66
N ALA A 227 16.08 18.21 -1.56
CA ALA A 227 16.81 18.80 -2.68
C ALA A 227 18.02 19.62 -2.23
N LYS A 228 17.91 20.37 -1.13
CA LYS A 228 19.05 21.10 -0.54
C LYS A 228 20.07 20.19 0.15
N LYS A 229 19.69 18.95 0.49
CA LYS A 229 20.51 17.97 1.21
C LYS A 229 20.72 16.70 0.39
N GLY A 230 21.66 16.77 -0.55
CA GLY A 230 22.05 15.63 -1.39
C GLY A 230 21.20 15.45 -2.66
N GLY A 231 20.35 16.42 -2.98
CA GLY A 231 19.63 16.53 -4.25
C GLY A 231 20.06 17.76 -5.04
N TYR A 232 19.21 18.19 -5.98
CA TYR A 232 19.41 19.44 -6.72
C TYR A 232 18.30 20.45 -6.43
N TYR A 233 18.71 21.64 -6.00
CA TYR A 233 17.82 22.78 -5.75
C TYR A 233 18.11 23.88 -6.77
N TYR A 234 17.06 24.39 -7.40
CA TYR A 234 17.13 25.51 -8.34
C TYR A 234 16.08 26.56 -7.99
N GLU A 235 16.39 27.82 -8.29
CA GLU A 235 15.43 28.92 -8.24
C GLU A 235 15.15 29.45 -9.64
N GLY A 236 13.88 29.71 -9.93
CA GLY A 236 13.41 30.14 -11.24
C GLY A 236 13.32 28.99 -12.26
N ARG A 237 12.85 29.36 -13.45
CA ARG A 237 12.52 28.43 -14.53
C ARG A 237 13.71 27.52 -14.83
N THR A 238 13.45 26.23 -14.93
CA THR A 238 14.49 25.22 -15.15
C THR A 238 14.07 24.24 -16.25
N CYS A 239 14.96 24.01 -17.20
CA CYS A 239 14.82 23.00 -18.25
C CYS A 239 15.72 21.81 -17.91
N ILE A 240 15.18 20.60 -18.05
CA ILE A 240 15.85 19.35 -17.69
C ILE A 240 15.68 18.37 -18.84
N HIS A 241 16.77 17.87 -19.37
CA HIS A 241 16.77 16.74 -20.28
C HIS A 241 17.39 15.52 -19.62
N ILE A 242 16.64 14.42 -19.61
CA ILE A 242 17.03 13.16 -18.99
C ILE A 242 17.66 12.26 -20.07
N ASN A 243 18.92 11.90 -19.88
CA ASN A 243 19.68 11.05 -20.80
C ASN A 243 20.23 9.84 -20.02
N GLY A 244 19.35 8.87 -19.77
CA GLY A 244 19.63 7.71 -18.93
C GLY A 244 19.85 8.13 -17.48
N ASN A 245 21.08 7.93 -17.00
CA ASN A 245 21.51 8.25 -15.64
C ASN A 245 22.19 9.63 -15.52
N GLU A 246 22.17 10.42 -16.60
CA GLU A 246 22.63 11.80 -16.63
C GLU A 246 21.49 12.78 -16.93
N LEU A 247 21.66 14.01 -16.46
CA LEU A 247 20.75 15.12 -16.58
C LEU A 247 21.49 16.29 -17.20
N VAL A 248 21.01 16.76 -18.36
CA VAL A 248 21.38 18.07 -18.88
C VAL A 248 20.42 19.09 -18.27
N ILE A 249 20.95 20.11 -17.62
CA ILE A 249 20.14 21.12 -16.93
C ILE A 249 20.54 22.52 -17.40
N ARG A 250 19.53 23.32 -17.72
CA ARG A 250 19.63 24.76 -17.98
C ARG A 250 18.68 25.49 -17.03
N ASN A 251 19.19 26.43 -16.25
CA ASN A 251 18.39 27.21 -15.29
C ASN A 251 18.42 28.69 -15.66
N LYS A 252 17.40 29.46 -15.27
CA LYS A 252 17.38 30.91 -15.46
C LYS A 252 18.69 31.59 -15.07
N ASN A 253 19.26 31.22 -13.91
CA ASN A 253 20.45 31.86 -13.37
C ASN A 253 21.75 31.32 -14.01
N ASP A 254 21.68 30.27 -14.82
CA ASP A 254 22.81 29.70 -15.54
C ASP A 254 22.36 29.19 -16.92
N ALA A 255 22.62 30.01 -17.94
CA ALA A 255 22.30 29.71 -19.32
C ALA A 255 23.20 28.62 -19.94
N ALA A 256 24.28 28.21 -19.27
CA ALA A 256 25.10 27.11 -19.77
C ALA A 256 24.43 25.76 -19.47
N GLU A 257 24.40 24.89 -20.48
CA GLU A 257 24.01 23.50 -20.29
C GLU A 257 25.08 22.77 -19.47
N ARG A 258 24.64 22.09 -18.41
CA ARG A 258 25.53 21.25 -17.61
C ARG A 258 24.99 19.83 -17.56
N SER A 259 25.81 18.87 -17.97
CA SER A 259 25.56 17.47 -17.63
C SER A 259 25.90 17.23 -16.16
N LYS A 260 25.00 16.52 -15.46
CA LYS A 260 25.14 16.08 -14.08
C LYS A 260 24.60 14.66 -13.94
N PRO A 261 25.16 13.81 -13.06
CA PRO A 261 24.54 12.53 -12.74
C PRO A 261 23.19 12.75 -12.04
N LEU A 262 22.36 11.70 -11.94
CA LEU A 262 21.19 11.71 -11.07
C LEU A 262 21.59 12.13 -9.63
N PRO A 263 20.77 12.94 -8.93
CA PRO A 263 21.02 13.31 -7.55
C PRO A 263 21.09 12.07 -6.64
N ALA A 264 22.00 12.07 -5.66
CA ALA A 264 22.22 10.91 -4.78
C ALA A 264 20.98 10.48 -3.99
N ASN A 265 20.11 11.44 -3.65
CA ASN A 265 18.82 11.16 -3.00
C ASN A 265 17.63 11.10 -3.99
N GLY A 266 17.88 11.21 -5.29
CA GLY A 266 16.86 11.15 -6.34
C GLY A 266 15.94 12.37 -6.42
N VAL A 267 16.20 13.49 -5.72
CA VAL A 267 15.28 14.63 -5.66
C VAL A 267 15.83 15.87 -6.36
N ILE A 268 15.02 16.44 -7.25
CA ILE A 268 15.18 17.78 -7.79
C ILE A 268 14.01 18.63 -7.30
N TYR A 269 14.28 19.83 -6.79
CA TYR A 269 13.25 20.81 -6.46
C TYR A 269 13.54 22.13 -7.15
N VAL A 270 12.56 22.62 -7.90
CA VAL A 270 12.60 23.91 -8.58
C VAL A 270 11.64 24.88 -7.90
N ASP A 271 12.22 25.89 -7.27
CA ASP A 271 11.52 26.91 -6.50
C ASP A 271 11.31 28.18 -7.33
N GLY A 272 10.38 29.04 -6.93
CA GLY A 272 10.13 30.30 -7.61
C GLY A 272 8.70 30.79 -7.47
N GLY A 273 8.38 31.85 -8.20
CA GLY A 273 7.04 32.42 -8.21
C GLY A 273 6.02 31.59 -9.00
N THR A 274 4.76 31.96 -8.84
CA THR A 274 3.65 31.55 -9.71
C THR A 274 3.47 32.63 -10.78
N GLY A 275 3.45 32.27 -12.06
CA GLY A 275 3.42 33.25 -13.14
C GLY A 275 3.21 32.59 -14.50
N GLY A 276 3.43 33.37 -15.56
CA GLY A 276 3.32 32.91 -16.93
C GLY A 276 4.20 31.70 -17.20
N LYS A 277 3.76 30.84 -18.09
CA LYS A 277 4.46 29.62 -18.52
C LYS A 277 5.94 29.85 -18.83
N TRP A 278 6.26 30.97 -19.47
CA TRP A 278 7.61 31.30 -19.92
C TRP A 278 8.38 32.16 -18.91
N ASP A 279 7.74 32.66 -17.87
CA ASP A 279 8.37 33.64 -16.99
C ASP A 279 9.57 33.04 -16.26
N ASN A 280 10.72 33.68 -16.44
CA ASN A 280 11.99 33.23 -15.87
C ASN A 280 11.97 33.09 -14.34
N ASN A 281 11.22 33.93 -13.63
CA ASN A 281 11.14 33.92 -12.16
C ASN A 281 10.20 32.84 -11.60
N THR A 282 9.54 32.07 -12.46
CA THR A 282 8.59 31.06 -12.00
C THR A 282 9.28 29.78 -11.58
N GLY A 283 8.67 29.05 -10.65
CA GLY A 283 9.08 27.69 -10.33
C GLY A 283 8.63 26.67 -11.40
N ASN A 284 8.67 27.04 -12.68
CA ASN A 284 8.26 26.16 -13.78
C ASN A 284 9.39 25.22 -14.18
N VAL A 285 9.04 23.98 -14.50
CA VAL A 285 9.97 22.98 -15.03
C VAL A 285 9.57 22.57 -16.44
N PHE A 286 10.52 22.48 -17.35
CA PHE A 286 10.35 21.86 -18.66
C PHE A 286 11.20 20.61 -18.70
N VAL A 287 10.61 19.45 -18.98
CA VAL A 287 11.29 18.16 -18.89
C VAL A 287 10.99 17.25 -20.07
N SER A 288 11.99 16.51 -20.53
CA SER A 288 11.83 15.38 -21.46
C SER A 288 13.05 14.45 -21.44
N GLY A 289 12.92 13.27 -22.05
CA GLY A 289 14.00 12.32 -22.24
C GLY A 289 13.69 10.91 -21.70
N THR A 290 14.74 10.12 -21.51
CA THR A 290 14.65 8.72 -21.09
C THR A 290 15.39 8.54 -19.77
N LEU A 291 14.72 8.03 -18.74
CA LEU A 291 15.29 7.82 -17.41
C LEU A 291 15.83 6.39 -17.27
N ASP A 292 17.01 6.26 -16.67
CA ASP A 292 17.63 5.02 -16.16
C ASP A 292 17.89 5.20 -14.66
N GLY A 293 17.00 4.66 -13.83
CA GLY A 293 16.98 4.79 -12.38
C GLY A 293 15.78 5.56 -11.81
N ARG A 294 15.94 6.13 -10.61
CA ARG A 294 14.85 6.73 -9.84
C ARG A 294 15.04 8.23 -9.65
N LEU A 295 14.03 9.00 -10.01
CA LEU A 295 14.06 10.45 -9.97
C LEU A 295 12.72 11.02 -9.54
N THR A 296 12.73 12.04 -8.70
CA THR A 296 11.57 12.87 -8.34
C THR A 296 11.88 14.31 -8.70
N ILE A 297 11.05 14.90 -9.55
CA ILE A 297 11.12 16.31 -9.94
C ILE A 297 9.92 17.03 -9.33
N ALA A 298 10.21 17.91 -8.38
CA ALA A 298 9.23 18.76 -7.73
C ALA A 298 9.36 20.21 -8.21
N ALA A 299 8.24 20.88 -8.44
CA ALA A 299 8.18 22.26 -8.92
C ALA A 299 7.23 23.08 -8.04
N ALA A 300 7.61 24.30 -7.70
CA ALA A 300 6.75 25.22 -6.95
C ALA A 300 5.55 25.72 -7.78
N ASN A 301 5.62 25.63 -9.12
CA ASN A 301 4.53 25.98 -10.02
C ASN A 301 4.20 24.80 -10.97
N ASP A 302 4.25 24.99 -12.29
CA ASP A 302 3.85 23.96 -13.27
C ASP A 302 5.05 23.12 -13.75
N ILE A 303 4.80 21.85 -14.08
CA ILE A 303 5.74 21.00 -14.83
C ILE A 303 5.20 20.80 -16.24
N TYR A 304 6.04 21.04 -17.24
CA TYR A 304 5.73 20.87 -18.66
C TYR A 304 6.54 19.70 -19.22
N ILE A 305 5.84 18.64 -19.62
CA ILE A 305 6.42 17.53 -20.38
C ILE A 305 6.53 17.98 -21.84
N THR A 306 7.74 17.93 -22.39
CA THR A 306 8.05 18.45 -23.73
C THR A 306 8.41 17.31 -24.67
N ALA A 307 8.11 17.44 -25.97
CA ALA A 307 8.42 16.40 -26.95
C ALA A 307 9.88 16.43 -27.48
N TRP A 308 10.63 17.47 -27.11
CA TRP A 308 11.99 17.72 -27.55
C TRP A 308 12.84 18.08 -26.32
N ASP A 309 14.16 17.96 -26.40
CA ASP A 309 15.10 18.35 -25.33
C ASP A 309 14.98 19.84 -24.98
N PRO A 310 14.37 20.23 -23.83
CA PRO A 310 14.07 21.62 -23.50
C PRO A 310 15.31 22.46 -23.16
N THR A 311 16.48 21.85 -23.06
CA THR A 311 17.73 22.52 -22.70
C THR A 311 18.44 23.12 -23.91
N ASN A 312 18.22 22.59 -25.12
CA ASN A 312 18.82 23.13 -26.33
C ASN A 312 18.08 24.40 -26.82
N TRP A 313 18.74 25.55 -26.72
CA TRP A 313 18.21 26.85 -27.11
C TRP A 313 18.87 27.44 -28.36
N GLU A 314 19.86 26.76 -28.94
CA GLU A 314 20.67 27.30 -30.04
C GLU A 314 19.98 27.19 -31.41
N GLU A 315 19.06 26.24 -31.60
CA GLU A 315 18.51 25.92 -32.93
C GLU A 315 16.99 26.09 -33.20
N PRO A 316 16.13 26.75 -32.39
CA PRO A 316 14.73 26.87 -32.79
C PRO A 316 14.59 27.90 -33.92
N ILE A 317 14.14 27.44 -35.10
CA ILE A 317 13.68 28.32 -36.19
C ILE A 317 12.22 28.67 -35.88
N GLY A 318 11.99 29.84 -35.27
CA GLY A 318 10.67 30.29 -34.84
C GLY A 318 10.14 29.51 -33.62
N ASN A 319 8.85 29.17 -33.61
CA ASN A 319 8.20 28.44 -32.51
C ASN A 319 8.42 26.90 -32.55
N VAL A 320 9.23 26.41 -33.49
CA VAL A 320 9.49 24.97 -33.69
C VAL A 320 10.85 24.62 -33.07
N PRO A 321 10.88 23.73 -32.06
CA PRO A 321 12.13 23.26 -31.47
C PRO A 321 12.95 22.45 -32.49
N ARG A 322 14.27 22.69 -32.58
CA ARG A 322 15.23 21.76 -33.25
C ARG A 322 16.22 21.17 -32.25
N GLY A 323 15.76 20.84 -31.05
CA GLY A 323 16.53 20.03 -30.12
C GLY A 323 16.59 18.56 -30.57
N THR A 324 17.12 17.68 -29.73
CA THR A 324 16.91 16.24 -29.89
C THR A 324 15.42 15.94 -29.68
N TYR A 325 14.75 15.33 -30.65
CA TYR A 325 13.38 14.85 -30.46
C TYR A 325 13.40 13.68 -29.46
N THR A 326 12.68 13.83 -28.36
CA THR A 326 12.62 12.83 -27.29
C THR A 326 11.30 12.09 -27.27
N GLY A 327 10.22 12.69 -27.79
CA GLY A 327 8.87 12.14 -27.76
C GLY A 327 8.13 12.31 -26.42
N GLY A 328 8.77 12.91 -25.41
CA GLY A 328 8.21 13.04 -24.06
C GLY A 328 9.11 12.45 -22.99
N LEU A 329 8.56 11.58 -22.15
CA LEU A 329 9.24 10.89 -21.06
C LEU A 329 9.14 9.39 -21.24
N TYR A 330 10.26 8.70 -21.13
CA TYR A 330 10.36 7.25 -21.27
C TYR A 330 11.20 6.65 -20.14
N TYR A 331 10.97 5.38 -19.87
CA TYR A 331 11.85 4.55 -19.04
C TYR A 331 12.74 3.73 -19.96
N LYS A 332 14.02 3.63 -19.63
CA LYS A 332 15.01 2.94 -20.45
C LYS A 332 14.70 1.45 -20.54
N ASP A 333 14.24 0.86 -19.44
CA ASP A 333 14.01 -0.57 -19.34
C ASP A 333 12.59 -0.99 -19.73
N PHE A 334 11.71 -0.03 -20.07
CA PHE A 334 10.37 -0.34 -20.57
C PHE A 334 10.41 -0.72 -22.05
N ASN A 335 10.27 -2.01 -22.32
CA ASN A 335 10.21 -2.57 -23.68
C ASN A 335 8.78 -2.69 -24.25
N GLY A 336 7.77 -2.10 -23.59
CA GLY A 336 6.38 -2.10 -24.06
C GLY A 336 5.55 -3.31 -23.64
N SER A 337 6.09 -4.28 -22.92
CA SER A 337 5.34 -5.51 -22.57
C SER A 337 5.64 -6.09 -21.18
N ASN A 338 6.84 -5.87 -20.65
CA ASN A 338 7.22 -6.40 -19.33
C ASN A 338 7.50 -5.25 -18.36
N ILE A 339 6.71 -5.17 -17.29
CA ILE A 339 6.88 -4.20 -16.20
C ILE A 339 7.63 -4.81 -15.01
N ALA A 340 7.76 -6.15 -14.95
CA ALA A 340 8.28 -6.86 -13.78
C ALA A 340 9.77 -6.60 -13.52
N ASP A 341 10.53 -6.26 -14.57
CA ASP A 341 11.98 -6.04 -14.50
C ASP A 341 12.38 -4.56 -14.55
N ILE A 342 11.40 -3.63 -14.44
CA ILE A 342 11.67 -2.20 -14.52
C ILE A 342 12.01 -1.67 -13.13
N ASP A 343 13.21 -1.12 -12.98
CA ASP A 343 13.64 -0.41 -11.78
C ASP A 343 13.56 1.12 -11.90
N ASP A 344 13.31 1.60 -13.12
CA ASP A 344 13.07 3.00 -13.49
C ASP A 344 11.78 3.58 -12.88
N MET A 345 11.87 4.76 -12.27
CA MET A 345 10.69 5.45 -11.73
C MET A 345 10.88 6.96 -11.70
N LEU A 346 9.97 7.68 -12.38
CA LEU A 346 9.91 9.13 -12.38
C LEU A 346 8.68 9.64 -11.61
N GLY A 347 8.92 10.39 -10.53
CA GLY A 347 7.89 11.17 -9.84
C GLY A 347 7.87 12.61 -10.34
N LEU A 348 6.71 13.09 -10.78
CA LEU A 348 6.50 14.51 -11.12
C LEU A 348 5.51 15.12 -10.12
N ILE A 349 5.94 16.19 -9.43
CA ILE A 349 5.12 16.82 -8.39
C ILE A 349 5.10 18.33 -8.61
N ALA A 350 3.98 18.83 -9.13
CA ALA A 350 3.77 20.26 -9.39
C ALA A 350 2.98 20.91 -8.25
N GLY A 351 3.34 22.13 -7.86
CA GLY A 351 2.50 22.98 -7.00
C GLY A 351 1.25 23.49 -7.75
N GLY A 352 1.34 23.61 -9.07
CA GLY A 352 0.23 23.83 -9.98
C GLY A 352 -0.14 22.54 -10.74
N TYR A 353 0.16 22.51 -12.04
CA TYR A 353 -0.24 21.45 -12.95
C TYR A 353 0.96 20.74 -13.59
N VAL A 354 0.80 19.44 -13.86
CA VAL A 354 1.63 18.72 -14.83
C VAL A 354 0.93 18.80 -16.18
N ARG A 355 1.61 19.36 -17.19
CA ARG A 355 1.05 19.67 -18.50
C ARG A 355 1.85 19.01 -19.61
N ILE A 356 1.17 18.53 -20.64
CA ILE A 356 1.82 18.12 -21.88
C ILE A 356 1.94 19.34 -22.79
N LEU A 357 3.16 19.64 -23.24
CA LEU A 357 3.46 20.75 -24.12
C LEU A 357 3.40 20.33 -25.59
N HIS A 358 2.31 20.71 -26.25
CA HIS A 358 2.05 20.36 -27.65
C HIS A 358 2.86 21.20 -28.65
N ASN A 359 2.96 22.51 -28.40
CA ASN A 359 3.60 23.49 -29.29
C ASN A 359 4.37 24.55 -28.46
N ASN A 360 5.36 25.20 -29.09
CA ASN A 360 6.23 26.26 -28.54
C ASN A 360 7.37 25.76 -27.65
N TRP A 361 8.31 26.67 -27.33
CA TRP A 361 9.60 26.34 -26.71
C TRP A 361 9.95 27.27 -25.54
N PRO A 362 10.58 26.78 -24.45
CA PRO A 362 10.90 27.58 -23.27
C PRO A 362 12.08 28.55 -23.44
N ARG A 363 12.42 28.94 -24.68
CA ARG A 363 13.51 29.89 -24.96
C ARG A 363 13.13 31.34 -24.62
N ASP A 364 11.86 31.70 -24.78
CA ASP A 364 11.37 33.07 -24.59
C ASP A 364 11.28 33.44 -23.11
#